data_AF-A0AA37PLS9-F1
#
_entry.id   AF-A0AA37PLS9-F1
#
_cell.length_a   1.000
_cell.length_b   1.000
_cell.length_c   1.000
_cell.angle_alpha   90.00
_cell.angle_beta   90.00
_cell.angle_gamma   90.00
#
_symmetry.space_group_name_H-M   'P 1'
#
loop_
_entity.id
_entity.type
_entity.pdbx_description
1 polymer ?
#
loop_
_entity_poly.entity_id
_entity_poly.type
_entity_poly.pdbx_seq_one_letter_code
_entity_poly.pdbx_strand_id
1 'polypeptide(L)'
;MTKSARVAASAALGAALTIGGIGIAVGTAPPASAGCQNTAIPGESYCDKPVGPDGTWERCHQGPSYPVFGGRGVIEDVTPPPECYPVDPAQPVPLGQPPNHVDD
;
A
#
# COMPACT_ATOMS: atom_id res chain seq x y z
N MET A 1 -35.91 61.26 9.37
CA MET A 1 -37.21 60.62 9.61
C MET A 1 -37.38 59.47 8.61
N THR A 2 -37.40 58.23 9.11
CA THR A 2 -37.99 56.98 8.54
C THR A 2 -38.05 56.77 7.02
N LYS A 3 -37.35 55.73 6.52
CA LYS A 3 -37.87 54.46 5.96
C LYS A 3 -36.93 53.84 4.93
N SER A 4 -36.52 52.59 5.17
CA SER A 4 -36.46 51.46 4.21
C SER A 4 -35.75 50.32 4.93
N ALA A 5 -36.33 49.18 5.33
CA ALA A 5 -37.24 48.21 4.73
C ALA A 5 -36.49 46.88 4.53
N ARG A 6 -37.22 45.79 4.86
CA ARG A 6 -37.00 44.36 4.47
C ARG A 6 -36.16 43.48 5.41
N VAL A 7 -36.87 43.03 6.45
CA VAL A 7 -37.18 41.63 6.79
C VAL A 7 -36.38 40.51 6.07
N ALA A 8 -35.74 39.71 6.93
CA ALA A 8 -35.49 38.26 6.89
C ALA A 8 -34.69 37.64 5.73
N ALA A 9 -33.48 37.20 6.07
CA ALA A 9 -32.93 35.94 5.57
C ALA A 9 -32.38 35.16 6.78
N SER A 10 -33.08 34.09 7.10
CA SER A 10 -32.78 33.08 8.11
C SER A 10 -31.74 32.07 7.61
N ALA A 11 -30.74 31.74 8.43
CA ALA A 11 -30.16 30.39 8.51
C ALA A 11 -29.30 30.29 9.77
N ALA A 12 -29.65 29.36 10.65
CA ALA A 12 -29.10 29.17 11.98
C ALA A 12 -27.65 28.70 11.97
N LEU A 13 -26.84 29.28 12.86
CA LEU A 13 -25.54 28.78 13.28
C LEU A 13 -25.77 27.60 14.24
N GLY A 14 -25.33 26.40 13.86
CA GLY A 14 -25.51 25.20 14.69
C GLY A 14 -24.76 23.99 14.16
N ALA A 15 -23.44 24.11 14.00
CA ALA A 15 -22.59 22.95 13.72
C ALA A 15 -22.31 22.20 15.03
N ALA A 16 -23.12 21.20 15.34
CA ALA A 16 -22.80 20.16 16.31
C ALA A 16 -22.72 18.82 15.58
N LEU A 17 -21.56 18.52 14.97
CA LEU A 17 -21.21 17.17 14.54
C LEU A 17 -20.38 16.51 15.64
N THR A 18 -21.05 15.77 16.52
CA THR A 18 -20.46 14.67 17.28
C THR A 18 -21.08 13.38 16.76
N ILE A 19 -20.41 12.74 15.80
CA ILE A 19 -20.63 11.33 15.49
C ILE A 19 -19.26 10.68 15.57
N GLY A 20 -19.21 9.64 16.40
CA GLY A 20 -18.03 8.93 16.83
C GLY A 20 -17.22 8.36 15.67
N GLY A 21 -15.92 8.26 15.92
CA GLY A 21 -14.98 7.64 15.03
C GLY A 21 -15.40 6.22 14.69
N ILE A 22 -15.71 6.02 13.41
CA ILE A 22 -15.25 4.86 12.66
C ILE A 22 -14.86 5.46 11.32
N GLY A 23 -13.69 6.08 11.28
CA GLY A 23 -13.02 6.34 10.02
C GLY A 23 -12.73 4.98 9.44
N ILE A 24 -13.62 4.49 8.57
CA ILE A 24 -13.29 3.41 7.66
C ILE A 24 -12.26 4.04 6.72
N ALA A 25 -11.01 4.04 7.18
CA ALA A 25 -9.87 4.14 6.30
C ALA A 25 -9.95 2.88 5.44
N VAL A 26 -10.74 2.95 4.37
CA VAL A 26 -10.42 2.22 3.17
C VAL A 26 -9.07 2.80 2.78
N GLY A 27 -8.00 2.25 3.36
CA GLY A 27 -6.65 2.55 2.96
C GLY A 27 -6.64 2.26 1.49
N THR A 28 -6.68 3.31 0.68
CA THR A 28 -6.22 3.23 -0.69
C THR A 28 -4.76 2.86 -0.51
N ALA A 29 -4.48 1.56 -0.47
CA ALA A 29 -3.12 1.04 -0.41
C ALA A 29 -2.41 1.85 -1.48
N PRO A 30 -1.41 2.68 -1.13
CA PRO A 30 -0.83 3.61 -2.08
C PRO A 30 -0.49 2.80 -3.31
N PRO A 31 -0.82 3.29 -4.53
CA PRO A 31 -0.53 2.54 -5.73
C PRO A 31 0.91 2.08 -5.60
N ALA A 32 1.20 0.81 -5.89
CA ALA A 32 2.54 0.23 -5.77
C ALA A 32 3.56 0.88 -6.74
N SER A 33 3.31 2.10 -7.18
CA SER A 33 4.14 3.01 -7.96
C SER A 33 4.82 4.06 -7.06
N ALA A 34 5.03 3.75 -5.77
CA ALA A 34 6.18 4.24 -5.01
C ALA A 34 7.21 3.13 -5.20
N GLY A 35 8.13 3.34 -6.14
CA GLY A 35 8.19 2.38 -7.22
C GLY A 35 8.94 1.08 -6.96
N CYS A 36 8.86 0.28 -7.99
CA CYS A 36 9.10 -1.14 -7.93
C CYS A 36 10.46 -1.43 -8.51
N GLN A 37 11.24 -2.23 -7.78
CA GLN A 37 12.44 -2.81 -8.33
C GLN A 37 12.09 -4.09 -9.08
N ASN A 38 12.25 -4.08 -10.40
CA ASN A 38 12.22 -5.31 -11.19
C ASN A 38 13.37 -6.24 -10.76
N THR A 39 13.09 -7.54 -10.72
CA THR A 39 14.13 -8.55 -10.53
C THR A 39 14.69 -9.00 -11.88
N ALA A 40 15.68 -9.89 -11.86
CA ALA A 40 16.25 -10.51 -13.05
C ALA A 40 15.24 -11.40 -13.81
N ILE A 41 14.16 -11.83 -13.14
CA ILE A 41 13.10 -12.63 -13.75
C ILE A 41 12.09 -11.69 -14.42
N PRO A 42 11.83 -11.85 -15.73
CA PRO A 42 10.88 -11.00 -16.44
C PRO A 42 9.46 -11.12 -15.87
N GLY A 43 8.83 -9.97 -15.61
CA GLY A 43 7.46 -9.91 -15.08
C GLY A 43 7.37 -9.96 -13.55
N GLU A 44 8.49 -10.16 -12.87
CA GLU A 44 8.58 -10.16 -11.41
C GLU A 44 9.14 -8.80 -10.92
N SER A 45 8.59 -8.30 -9.82
CA SER A 45 8.99 -7.03 -9.20
C SER A 45 8.68 -7.01 -7.71
N TYR A 46 9.45 -6.21 -6.96
CA TYR A 46 9.21 -5.94 -5.55
C TYR A 46 8.94 -4.46 -5.37
N CYS A 47 7.89 -4.14 -4.60
CA CYS A 47 7.52 -2.76 -4.31
C CYS A 47 7.26 -2.63 -2.82
N ASP A 48 7.75 -1.56 -2.22
CA ASP A 48 7.66 -1.35 -0.79
C ASP A 48 6.64 -0.23 -0.48
N LYS A 49 5.89 -0.41 0.61
CA LYS A 49 5.05 0.62 1.19
C LYS A 49 5.92 1.56 2.01
N PRO A 50 5.48 2.82 2.22
CA PRO A 50 6.21 3.77 3.06
C PRO A 50 6.63 3.16 4.40
N VAL A 51 7.87 3.42 4.80
CA VAL A 51 8.42 2.97 6.07
C VAL A 51 7.57 3.52 7.23
N GLY A 52 7.17 2.61 8.12
CA GLY A 52 6.42 2.88 9.32
C GLY A 52 7.23 3.63 10.39
N PRO A 53 6.57 4.12 11.45
CA PRO A 53 7.23 4.84 12.54
C PRO A 53 8.22 3.98 13.34
N ASP A 54 8.10 2.65 13.26
CA ASP A 54 9.02 1.68 13.86
C ASP A 54 10.20 1.29 12.95
N GLY A 55 10.27 1.85 11.75
CA GLY A 55 11.30 1.55 10.76
C GLY A 55 11.03 0.31 9.92
N THR A 56 9.91 -0.39 10.15
CA THR A 56 9.48 -1.54 9.32
C THR A 56 8.75 -1.05 8.08
N TRP A 57 8.67 -1.88 7.04
CA TRP A 57 7.84 -1.59 5.87
C TRP A 57 7.13 -2.83 5.38
N GLU A 58 6.09 -2.66 4.57
CA GLU A 58 5.43 -3.77 3.90
C GLU A 58 5.98 -3.91 2.49
N ARG A 59 6.49 -5.10 2.16
CA ARG A 59 7.01 -5.44 0.83
C ARG A 59 6.01 -6.31 0.09
N CYS A 60 5.62 -5.87 -1.09
CA CYS A 60 4.77 -6.60 -2.01
C CYS A 60 5.59 -7.21 -3.14
N HIS A 61 5.58 -8.54 -3.22
CA HIS A 61 6.03 -9.26 -4.40
C HIS A 61 4.92 -9.25 -5.46
N GLN A 62 5.26 -8.79 -6.67
CA GLN A 62 4.36 -8.81 -7.81
C GLN A 62 4.98 -9.68 -8.90
N GLY A 63 4.26 -10.72 -9.27
CA GLY A 63 4.75 -11.70 -10.23
C GLY A 63 3.67 -12.72 -10.57
N PRO A 64 3.51 -13.10 -11.83
CA PRO A 64 2.71 -14.27 -12.20
C PRO A 64 3.32 -15.56 -11.63
N SER A 65 2.47 -16.45 -11.11
CA SER A 65 2.91 -17.78 -10.68
C SER A 65 3.30 -18.65 -11.87
N TYR A 66 4.47 -19.26 -11.81
CA TYR A 66 5.03 -20.14 -12.83
C TYR A 66 5.49 -21.47 -12.21
N PRO A 67 5.38 -22.59 -12.94
CA PRO A 67 5.98 -23.84 -12.50
C PRO A 67 7.50 -23.75 -12.51
N VAL A 68 8.12 -24.16 -11.41
CA VAL A 68 9.56 -24.36 -11.28
C VAL A 68 9.88 -25.76 -11.77
N PHE A 69 10.61 -25.85 -12.89
CA PHE A 69 10.98 -27.13 -13.49
C PHE A 69 12.27 -27.67 -12.88
N GLY A 70 12.19 -28.89 -12.38
CA GLY A 70 13.31 -29.66 -11.87
C GLY A 70 13.99 -30.53 -12.91
N GLY A 71 14.85 -31.42 -12.42
CA GLY A 71 15.52 -32.41 -13.26
C GLY A 71 14.53 -33.36 -13.94
N ARG A 72 14.76 -33.66 -15.23
CA ARG A 72 13.96 -34.60 -16.05
C ARG A 72 12.53 -34.14 -16.35
N GLY A 73 12.26 -32.84 -16.34
CA GLY A 73 10.97 -32.28 -16.77
C GLY A 73 9.84 -32.45 -15.76
N VAL A 74 10.16 -32.70 -14.49
CA VAL A 74 9.18 -32.67 -13.40
C VAL A 74 8.97 -31.22 -12.94
N ILE A 75 7.78 -30.91 -12.45
CA ILE A 75 7.51 -29.65 -11.74
C ILE A 75 7.85 -29.91 -10.27
N GLU A 76 8.84 -29.19 -9.76
CA GLU A 76 9.28 -29.32 -8.36
C GLU A 76 8.52 -28.37 -7.45
N ASP A 77 8.16 -27.19 -7.95
CA ASP A 77 7.45 -26.17 -7.19
C ASP A 77 6.67 -25.23 -8.11
N VAL A 78 5.94 -24.29 -7.53
CA VAL A 78 5.30 -23.17 -8.23
C VAL A 78 5.70 -21.89 -7.54
N THR A 79 6.14 -20.87 -8.29
CA THR A 79 6.48 -19.58 -7.69
C THR A 79 5.26 -19.01 -6.95
N PRO A 80 5.47 -18.48 -5.74
CA PRO A 80 4.38 -18.03 -4.90
C PRO A 80 3.56 -16.94 -5.62
N PRO A 81 2.24 -16.90 -5.40
CA PRO A 81 1.42 -15.81 -5.92
C PRO A 81 1.87 -14.46 -5.34
N PRO A 82 1.43 -13.34 -5.95
CA PRO A 82 1.68 -12.02 -5.39
C PRO A 82 1.23 -11.93 -3.93
N GLU A 83 2.13 -11.47 -3.07
CA GLU A 83 1.91 -11.39 -1.63
C GLU A 83 2.63 -10.17 -1.07
N CYS A 84 2.05 -9.57 -0.03
CA CYS A 84 2.66 -8.50 0.74
C CYS A 84 2.97 -8.99 2.16
N TYR A 85 4.16 -8.67 2.67
CA TYR A 85 4.61 -9.08 4.01
C TYR A 85 5.45 -7.99 4.68
N PRO A 86 5.47 -7.94 6.02
CA PRO A 86 6.30 -6.99 6.75
C PRO A 86 7.79 -7.36 6.63
N VAL A 87 8.64 -6.35 6.48
CA VAL A 87 10.09 -6.45 6.48
C VAL A 87 10.64 -5.67 7.66
N ASP A 88 11.42 -6.36 8.48
CA ASP A 88 12.19 -5.78 9.56
C ASP A 88 13.63 -5.53 9.08
N PRO A 89 14.12 -4.26 9.06
CA PRO A 89 15.50 -3.96 8.67
C PRO A 89 16.56 -4.62 9.56
N ALA A 90 16.21 -5.06 10.77
CA ALA A 90 17.11 -5.77 11.65
C ALA A 90 17.30 -7.25 11.27
N GLN A 91 16.47 -7.79 10.37
CA GLN A 91 16.53 -9.17 9.91
C GLN A 91 17.04 -9.25 8.46
N PRO A 92 17.77 -10.32 8.10
CA PRO A 92 18.15 -10.54 6.71
C PRO A 92 16.91 -10.82 5.86
N VAL A 93 16.80 -10.13 4.72
CA VAL A 93 15.77 -10.43 3.73
C VAL A 93 16.07 -11.75 3.02
N PRO A 94 15.06 -12.48 2.53
CA PRO A 94 15.25 -13.66 1.69
C PRO A 94 16.10 -13.37 0.44
N LEU A 95 16.81 -14.39 -0.04
CA LEU A 95 17.67 -14.28 -1.21
C LEU A 95 16.88 -13.87 -2.47
N GLY A 96 17.48 -13.01 -3.29
CA GLY A 96 16.89 -12.53 -4.53
C GLY A 96 15.94 -11.33 -4.35
N GLN A 97 15.72 -10.88 -3.12
CA GLN A 97 14.95 -9.68 -2.82
C GLN A 97 15.85 -8.45 -2.65
N PRO A 98 15.32 -7.22 -2.82
CA PRO A 98 16.07 -6.00 -2.52
C PRO A 98 16.50 -5.96 -1.04
N PRO A 99 17.78 -5.70 -0.72
CA PRO A 99 18.26 -5.71 0.66
C PRO A 99 17.79 -4.50 1.48
N ASN A 100 17.42 -3.41 0.82
CA ASN A 100 16.95 -2.17 1.44
C ASN A 100 15.50 -1.91 1.03
N HIS A 101 14.88 -0.93 1.68
CA HIS A 101 13.61 -0.35 1.26
C HIS A 101 13.73 0.20 -0.17
N VAL A 102 12.70 -0.01 -0.99
CA VAL A 102 12.62 0.46 -2.37
C VAL A 102 11.86 1.80 -2.40
N ASP A 103 12.55 2.85 -2.85
CA ASP A 103 12.07 4.24 -2.87
C ASP A 103 12.19 4.86 -4.29
N ASP A 104 11.64 4.27 -5.35
CA ASP A 104 11.65 4.92 -6.69
C ASP A 104 10.58 4.40 -7.65
#